data_AF-A0A3N9USJ7-F1
#
_entry.id   AF-A0A3N9USJ7-F1
#
_cell.length_a   1.000
_cell.length_b   1.000
_cell.length_c   1.000
_cell.angle_alpha   90.00
_cell.angle_beta   90.00
_cell.angle_gamma   90.00
#
_symmetry.space_group_name_H-M   'P 1'
#
loop_
_entity.id
_entity.type
_entity.pdbx_description
1 polymer ?
#
loop_
_entity_poly.entity_id
_entity_poly.type
_entity_poly.pdbx_seq_one_letter_code
_entity_poly.pdbx_strand_id
1 'polypeptide(L)'
;MENWKRLLLIATLSLLGLAALLLGIGILFTDLIVDFWWHVELGLKEFFLLKLLYRYILAGAVTAFFFLIFFLNFWAASRFLGVDTDEFAQMNRAESTRRMRVLRLFQSGSMKVFIPLSLLLAIAIAIPFYQEWHSALMFVFGPKSGVNDGVFGQDVSFYLFSLPVYQLIERELLLGFGVLTIAIAILYFLEHRISTDKLKDWAPGARLHLSGLALVTSLILAWGFFLERYQLLYTEAHEPQYFGPGFLEINYHLPLIWVSVLSLIGAAVAALLLINRGKGKAVLALFGVLFVTSIGVRNISAIPAAIDRFIIRPNPVKTERQFMKNNIDA
;
A
#
# COMPACT_ATOMS: atom_id res chain seq x y z
N MET A 1 28.12 55.98 -11.16
CA MET A 1 27.45 56.07 -9.84
C MET A 1 26.31 55.04 -9.65
N GLU A 2 26.14 54.06 -10.56
CA GLU A 2 24.99 53.12 -10.54
C GLU A 2 25.27 51.82 -9.75
N ASN A 3 26.54 51.45 -9.57
CA ASN A 3 26.93 50.16 -8.98
C ASN A 3 26.68 50.07 -7.47
N TRP A 4 26.79 51.18 -6.73
CA TRP A 4 26.55 51.19 -5.28
C TRP A 4 25.08 50.93 -4.94
N LYS A 5 24.14 51.48 -5.74
CA LYS A 5 22.70 51.23 -5.58
C LYS A 5 22.35 49.76 -5.86
N ARG A 6 22.95 49.13 -6.88
CA ARG A 6 22.77 47.70 -7.17
C ARG A 6 23.36 46.81 -6.06
N LEU A 7 24.54 47.15 -5.53
CA LEU A 7 25.14 46.42 -4.41
C LEU A 7 24.30 46.53 -3.13
N LEU A 8 23.78 47.72 -2.81
CA LEU A 8 22.85 47.91 -1.70
C LEU A 8 21.55 47.11 -1.88
N LEU A 9 20.99 47.08 -3.10
CA LEU A 9 19.79 46.29 -3.40
C LEU A 9 20.02 44.78 -3.27
N ILE A 10 21.17 44.27 -3.72
CA ILE A 10 21.51 42.84 -3.57
C ILE A 10 21.74 42.52 -2.10
N ALA A 11 22.40 43.40 -1.34
CA ALA A 11 22.63 43.21 0.09
C ALA A 11 21.32 43.22 0.88
N THR A 12 20.40 44.14 0.61
CA THR A 12 19.09 44.18 1.27
C THR A 12 18.21 42.99 0.89
N LEU A 13 18.19 42.58 -0.39
CA LEU A 13 17.48 41.38 -0.83
C LEU A 13 18.04 40.10 -0.21
N SER A 14 19.37 40.01 -0.08
CA SER A 14 20.04 38.89 0.56
C SER A 14 19.75 38.84 2.06
N LEU A 15 19.73 40.00 2.73
CA LEU A 15 19.37 40.11 4.14
C LEU A 15 17.90 39.74 4.38
N LEU A 16 16.99 40.22 3.53
CA LEU A 16 15.57 39.86 3.56
C LEU A 16 15.36 38.38 3.27
N GLY A 17 16.08 37.82 2.30
CA GLY A 17 16.06 36.39 1.99
C GLY A 17 16.55 35.54 3.15
N LEU A 18 17.64 35.95 3.81
CA LEU A 18 18.15 35.28 5.01
C LEU A 18 17.18 35.40 6.19
N ALA A 19 16.59 36.57 6.43
CA ALA A 19 15.60 36.78 7.48
C ALA A 19 14.34 35.94 7.23
N ALA A 20 13.84 35.89 5.99
CA ALA A 20 12.72 35.05 5.60
C ALA A 20 13.06 33.56 5.75
N LEU A 21 14.27 33.14 5.41
CA LEU A 21 14.75 31.77 5.61
C LEU A 21 14.79 31.40 7.11
N LEU A 22 15.36 32.26 7.95
CA LEU A 22 15.44 32.04 9.40
C LEU A 22 14.06 32.03 10.05
N LEU A 23 13.16 32.92 9.65
CA LEU A 23 11.76 32.92 10.09
C LEU A 23 11.04 31.64 9.63
N GLY A 24 11.25 31.23 8.38
CA GLY A 24 10.70 29.99 7.84
C GLY A 24 11.18 28.77 8.62
N ILE A 25 12.49 28.66 8.89
CA ILE A 25 13.07 27.61 9.73
C ILE A 25 12.46 27.67 11.15
N GLY A 26 12.39 28.86 11.76
CA GLY A 26 11.77 29.04 13.07
C GLY A 26 10.36 28.48 13.13
N ILE A 27 9.49 28.89 12.20
CA ILE A 27 8.10 28.42 12.11
C ILE A 27 8.03 26.91 11.88
N LEU A 28 8.87 26.35 11.00
CA LEU A 28 8.89 24.91 10.71
C LEU A 28 9.30 24.06 11.92
N PHE A 29 10.16 24.58 12.79
CA PHE A 29 10.67 23.87 13.96
C PHE A 29 10.01 24.26 15.28
N THR A 30 9.08 25.23 15.29
CA THR A 30 8.38 25.67 16.51
C THR A 30 7.78 24.49 17.26
N ASP A 31 7.00 23.63 16.59
CA ASP A 31 6.34 22.48 17.23
C ASP A 31 7.36 21.51 17.83
N LEU A 32 8.48 21.27 17.15
CA LEU A 32 9.56 20.40 17.63
C LEU A 32 10.25 20.99 18.87
N ILE A 33 10.54 22.30 18.84
CA ILE A 33 11.22 22.99 19.94
C ILE A 33 10.31 23.06 21.17
N VAL A 34 9.04 23.42 20.98
CA VAL A 34 8.06 23.48 22.05
C VAL A 34 7.83 22.09 22.64
N ASP A 35 7.65 21.04 21.82
CA ASP A 35 7.50 19.66 22.30
C ASP A 35 8.77 19.19 23.04
N PHE A 36 9.97 19.53 22.53
CA PHE A 36 11.23 19.21 23.20
C PHE A 36 11.35 19.89 24.56
N TRP A 37 11.11 21.21 24.65
CA TRP A 37 11.19 21.94 25.92
C TRP A 37 10.15 21.46 26.93
N TRP A 38 8.93 21.15 26.47
CA TRP A 38 7.91 20.54 27.31
C TRP A 38 8.38 19.22 27.92
N HIS A 39 8.96 18.32 27.12
CA HIS A 39 9.48 17.04 27.61
C HIS A 39 10.69 17.22 28.54
N VAL A 40 11.53 18.22 28.31
CA VAL A 40 12.66 18.54 29.20
C VAL A 40 12.16 19.00 30.56
N GLU A 41 11.16 19.89 30.61
CA GLU A 41 10.59 20.41 31.86
C GLU A 41 9.94 19.30 32.70
N LEU A 42 9.35 18.30 32.05
CA LEU A 42 8.79 17.11 32.71
C LEU A 42 9.85 16.06 33.13
N GLY A 43 11.13 16.28 32.86
CA GLY A 43 12.20 15.30 33.12
C GLY A 43 12.19 14.11 32.15
N LEU A 44 11.43 14.18 31.05
CA LEU A 44 11.24 13.14 30.04
C LEU A 44 12.13 13.33 28.79
N LYS A 45 13.29 13.97 28.95
CA LYS A 45 14.23 14.25 27.84
C LYS A 45 14.65 12.99 27.08
N GLU A 46 14.98 11.92 27.79
CA GLU A 46 15.42 10.66 27.18
C GLU A 46 14.30 10.01 26.36
N PHE A 47 13.07 10.03 26.89
CA PHE A 47 11.89 9.53 26.18
C PHE A 47 11.65 10.30 24.88
N PHE A 48 11.78 11.63 24.89
CA PHE A 48 11.65 12.43 23.67
C PHE A 48 12.69 12.05 22.61
N LEU A 49 13.96 11.87 23.01
CA LEU A 49 15.03 11.48 22.08
C LEU A 49 14.79 10.09 21.51
N LEU A 50 14.34 9.13 22.32
CA LEU A 50 13.97 7.78 21.87
C LEU A 50 12.78 7.83 20.90
N LYS A 51 11.71 8.56 21.26
CA LYS A 51 10.55 8.81 20.40
C LYS A 51 10.97 9.34 19.02
N LEU A 52 11.83 10.35 19.00
CA LEU A 52 12.33 10.94 17.76
C LEU A 52 13.19 9.97 16.96
N LEU A 53 14.12 9.28 17.62
CA LEU A 53 15.02 8.31 17.02
C LEU A 53 14.25 7.19 16.32
N TYR A 54 13.34 6.51 17.04
CA TYR A 54 12.58 5.40 16.48
C TYR A 54 11.64 5.83 15.36
N ARG A 55 11.05 7.03 15.45
CA ARG A 55 10.24 7.59 14.34
C ARG A 55 11.02 7.65 13.04
N TYR A 56 12.24 8.18 13.07
CA TYR A 56 13.07 8.28 11.87
C TYR A 56 13.72 6.95 11.45
N ILE A 57 14.05 6.07 12.40
CA ILE A 57 14.53 4.71 12.08
C ILE A 57 13.44 3.93 11.33
N LEU A 58 12.20 3.93 11.83
CA LEU A 58 11.09 3.22 11.19
C LEU A 58 10.76 3.81 9.82
N ALA A 59 10.64 5.14 9.72
CA ALA A 59 10.40 5.79 8.43
C ALA A 59 11.54 5.55 7.43
N GLY A 60 12.79 5.58 7.89
CA GLY A 60 13.97 5.28 7.08
C GLY A 60 14.00 3.82 6.62
N ALA A 61 13.68 2.87 7.50
CA ALA A 61 13.61 1.45 7.18
C ALA A 61 12.53 1.15 6.14
N VAL A 62 11.33 1.72 6.29
CA VAL A 62 10.23 1.57 5.33
C VAL A 62 10.60 2.21 3.98
N THR A 63 11.18 3.40 4.00
CA THR A 63 11.65 4.07 2.77
C THR A 63 12.71 3.23 2.06
N ALA A 64 13.68 2.68 2.79
CA ALA A 64 14.72 1.82 2.24
C ALA A 64 14.13 0.52 1.65
N PHE A 65 13.13 -0.08 2.33
CA PHE A 65 12.43 -1.27 1.86
C PHE A 65 11.70 -1.02 0.53
N PHE A 66 10.86 0.03 0.45
CA PHE A 66 10.19 0.38 -0.80
C PHE A 66 11.16 0.81 -1.89
N PHE A 67 12.23 1.54 -1.53
CA PHE A 67 13.28 1.90 -2.48
C PHE A 67 13.90 0.67 -3.12
N LEU A 68 14.22 -0.35 -2.32
CA LEU A 68 14.78 -1.59 -2.83
C LEU A 68 13.79 -2.31 -3.75
N ILE A 69 12.51 -2.37 -3.39
CA ILE A 69 11.46 -2.95 -4.25
C ILE A 69 11.39 -2.22 -5.59
N PHE A 70 11.22 -0.90 -5.59
CA PHE A 70 11.15 -0.10 -6.81
C PHE A 70 12.41 -0.25 -7.65
N PHE A 71 13.59 -0.10 -7.02
CA PHE A 71 14.88 -0.15 -7.69
C PHE A 71 15.13 -1.52 -8.34
N LEU A 72 14.92 -2.62 -7.62
CA LEU A 72 15.12 -3.97 -8.16
C LEU A 72 14.16 -4.28 -9.31
N ASN A 73 12.91 -3.82 -9.23
CA ASN A 73 11.93 -4.05 -10.29
C ASN A 73 12.21 -3.18 -11.53
N PHE A 74 12.60 -1.90 -11.38
CA PHE A 74 13.03 -1.09 -12.52
C PHE A 74 14.32 -1.62 -13.15
N TRP A 75 15.26 -2.08 -12.33
CA TRP A 75 16.48 -2.73 -12.81
C TRP A 75 16.17 -4.03 -13.56
N ALA A 76 15.32 -4.89 -13.01
CA ALA A 76 14.84 -6.10 -13.69
C ALA A 76 14.14 -5.74 -15.02
N ALA A 77 13.28 -4.73 -15.00
CA ALA A 77 12.60 -4.25 -16.21
C ALA A 77 13.60 -3.87 -17.29
N SER A 78 14.64 -3.08 -16.96
CA SER A 78 15.67 -2.66 -17.90
C SER A 78 16.46 -3.80 -18.55
N ARG A 79 16.63 -4.93 -17.85
CA ARG A 79 17.28 -6.13 -18.42
C ARG A 79 16.39 -6.87 -19.40
N PHE A 80 15.07 -6.83 -19.21
CA PHE A 80 14.12 -7.49 -20.09
C PHE A 80 13.74 -6.67 -21.33
N LEU A 81 14.06 -5.36 -21.36
CA LEU A 81 13.87 -4.44 -22.50
C LEU A 81 14.90 -4.68 -23.63
N GLY A 82 15.12 -5.95 -24.03
CA GLY A 82 16.21 -6.40 -24.91
C GLY A 82 16.50 -5.47 -26.10
N VAL A 83 17.76 -5.04 -26.20
CA VAL A 83 18.28 -4.09 -27.18
C VAL A 83 18.58 -4.79 -28.51
N ASP A 84 17.76 -4.58 -29.55
CA ASP A 84 18.21 -4.70 -30.94
C ASP A 84 18.63 -3.31 -31.43
N THR A 85 19.82 -2.87 -31.03
CA THR A 85 20.42 -1.55 -31.41
C THR A 85 20.45 -1.30 -32.92
N ASP A 86 20.43 -2.36 -33.72
CA ASP A 86 20.53 -2.29 -35.19
C ASP A 86 19.19 -1.98 -35.88
N GLU A 87 18.04 -2.41 -35.32
CA GLU A 87 16.71 -2.03 -35.84
C GLU A 87 16.41 -0.54 -35.57
N PHE A 88 16.87 0.00 -34.44
CA PHE A 88 16.63 1.39 -34.06
C PHE A 88 17.41 2.43 -34.88
N ALA A 89 18.50 2.02 -35.53
CA ALA A 89 19.30 2.89 -36.39
C ALA A 89 18.57 3.26 -37.70
N GLN A 90 17.54 2.51 -38.09
CA GLN A 90 16.83 2.65 -39.37
C GLN A 90 15.51 3.45 -39.29
N MET A 91 15.05 3.88 -38.12
CA MET A 91 13.81 4.67 -37.97
C MET A 91 13.97 6.16 -38.35
N ASN A 92 12.99 6.69 -39.10
CA ASN A 92 12.93 8.09 -39.56
C ASN A 92 13.05 9.13 -38.42
N ARG A 93 13.89 10.15 -38.65
CA ARG A 93 14.45 11.06 -37.62
C ARG A 93 13.51 12.14 -37.06
N ALA A 94 12.36 12.41 -37.68
CA ALA A 94 11.64 13.66 -37.45
C ALA A 94 10.58 13.64 -36.32
N GLU A 95 9.89 12.52 -36.07
CA GLU A 95 8.80 12.45 -35.06
C GLU A 95 9.21 11.78 -33.73
N SER A 96 10.33 11.07 -33.75
CA SER A 96 10.72 10.13 -32.69
C SER A 96 11.48 10.73 -31.48
N THR A 97 11.95 11.97 -31.55
CA THR A 97 13.10 12.43 -30.73
C THR A 97 12.84 12.55 -29.23
N ARG A 98 11.64 12.94 -28.75
CA ARG A 98 11.38 13.10 -27.31
C ARG A 98 11.02 11.79 -26.60
N ARG A 99 10.09 11.01 -27.16
CA ARG A 99 9.70 9.70 -26.60
C ARG A 99 10.86 8.70 -26.66
N MET A 100 11.65 8.68 -27.74
CA MET A 100 12.85 7.83 -27.81
C MET A 100 13.93 8.25 -26.82
N ARG A 101 14.09 9.55 -26.52
CA ARG A 101 15.08 9.99 -25.52
C ARG A 101 14.73 9.47 -24.14
N VAL A 102 13.45 9.55 -23.76
CA VAL A 102 12.98 8.97 -22.50
C VAL A 102 13.22 7.47 -22.50
N LEU A 103 12.78 6.74 -23.51
CA LEU A 103 12.99 5.28 -23.54
C LEU A 103 14.46 4.89 -23.54
N ARG A 104 15.36 5.60 -24.24
CA ARG A 104 16.81 5.35 -24.18
C ARG A 104 17.40 5.57 -22.79
N LEU A 105 16.89 6.54 -22.02
CA LEU A 105 17.31 6.75 -20.64
C LEU A 105 16.92 5.58 -19.73
N PHE A 106 15.76 4.96 -19.98
CA PHE A 106 15.30 3.76 -19.26
C PHE A 106 15.92 2.46 -19.81
N GLN A 107 16.18 2.35 -21.11
CA GLN A 107 16.77 1.19 -21.78
C GLN A 107 18.28 1.06 -21.55
N SER A 108 19.01 2.18 -21.40
CA SER A 108 20.45 2.17 -21.11
C SER A 108 20.81 1.70 -19.70
N GLY A 109 19.80 1.34 -18.87
CA GLY A 109 20.02 0.94 -17.49
C GLY A 109 20.65 2.06 -16.64
N SER A 110 20.50 3.32 -17.06
CA SER A 110 21.19 4.45 -16.44
C SER A 110 20.74 4.58 -14.99
N MET A 111 21.59 4.13 -14.07
CA MET A 111 21.36 4.20 -12.62
C MET A 111 21.04 5.63 -12.15
N LYS A 112 21.45 6.64 -12.92
CA LYS A 112 21.15 8.06 -12.71
C LYS A 112 19.66 8.41 -12.79
N VAL A 113 18.83 7.60 -13.45
CA VAL A 113 17.37 7.80 -13.54
C VAL A 113 16.62 6.91 -12.55
N PHE A 114 17.00 5.64 -12.44
CA PHE A 114 16.30 4.70 -11.57
C PHE A 114 16.46 5.01 -10.09
N ILE A 115 17.65 5.44 -9.65
CA ILE A 115 17.88 5.78 -8.25
C ILE A 115 16.96 6.94 -7.79
N PRO A 116 16.97 8.14 -8.41
CA PRO A 116 16.12 9.23 -7.95
C PRO A 116 14.63 8.93 -8.14
N LEU A 117 14.24 8.21 -9.20
CA LEU A 117 12.83 7.83 -9.40
C LEU A 117 12.35 6.84 -8.34
N SER A 118 13.13 5.80 -8.07
CA SER A 118 12.80 4.79 -7.04
C SER A 118 12.76 5.42 -5.65
N LEU A 119 13.69 6.34 -5.37
CA LEU A 119 13.75 7.06 -4.10
C LEU A 119 12.55 7.98 -3.92
N LEU A 120 12.18 8.73 -4.97
CA LEU A 120 11.00 9.60 -4.95
C LEU A 120 9.72 8.80 -4.70
N LEU A 121 9.53 7.70 -5.42
CA LEU A 121 8.37 6.82 -5.23
C LEU A 121 8.36 6.17 -3.83
N ALA A 122 9.52 5.71 -3.36
CA ALA A 122 9.64 5.12 -2.03
C ALA A 122 9.30 6.11 -0.91
N ILE A 123 9.79 7.35 -1.01
CA ILE A 123 9.45 8.41 -0.06
C ILE A 123 7.94 8.67 -0.09
N ALA A 124 7.35 8.80 -1.28
CA ALA A 124 5.91 9.05 -1.42
C ALA A 124 5.05 7.97 -0.75
N ILE A 125 5.40 6.69 -0.92
CA ILE A 125 4.70 5.55 -0.29
C ILE A 125 5.01 5.44 1.21
N ALA A 126 6.17 5.91 1.68
CA ALA A 126 6.56 5.84 3.09
C ALA A 126 5.97 6.97 3.96
N ILE A 127 5.41 8.04 3.36
CA ILE A 127 4.85 9.18 4.10
C ILE A 127 3.85 8.76 5.19
N PRO A 128 2.88 7.87 4.93
CA PRO A 128 1.89 7.47 5.93
C PRO A 128 2.53 6.81 7.16
N PHE A 129 3.63 6.06 7.01
CA PHE A 129 4.36 5.49 8.14
C PHE A 129 5.07 6.54 8.99
N TYR A 130 5.49 7.65 8.38
CA TYR A 130 6.05 8.79 9.12
C TYR A 130 4.99 9.59 9.88
N GLN A 131 3.76 9.61 9.36
CA GLN A 131 2.60 10.27 9.98
C GLN A 131 2.05 9.42 11.13
N GLU A 132 1.87 8.11 10.90
CA GLU A 132 1.33 7.13 11.84
C GLU A 132 2.40 6.48 12.74
N TRP A 133 3.45 7.23 13.07
CA TRP A 133 4.60 6.71 13.81
C TRP A 133 4.23 6.23 15.22
N HIS A 134 3.20 6.81 15.85
CA HIS A 134 2.69 6.36 17.16
C HIS A 134 2.17 4.91 17.08
N SER A 135 1.38 4.60 16.06
CA SER A 135 0.84 3.26 15.81
C SER A 135 1.97 2.26 15.57
N ALA A 136 3.00 2.65 14.81
CA ALA A 136 4.17 1.82 14.57
C ALA A 136 4.99 1.56 15.84
N LEU A 137 5.11 2.55 16.74
CA LEU A 137 5.75 2.33 18.05
C LEU A 137 4.94 1.42 18.94
N MET A 138 3.62 1.58 18.98
CA MET A 138 2.73 0.70 19.75
C MET A 138 2.74 -0.72 19.20
N PHE A 139 2.94 -0.92 17.89
CA PHE A 139 3.13 -2.26 17.33
C PHE A 139 4.40 -2.94 17.83
N VAL A 140 5.49 -2.20 18.01
CA VAL A 140 6.79 -2.77 18.43
C VAL A 140 6.89 -2.89 19.96
N PHE A 141 6.43 -1.89 20.69
CA PHE A 141 6.61 -1.75 22.13
C PHE A 141 5.30 -1.86 22.93
N GLY A 142 4.16 -2.08 22.27
CA GLY A 142 2.86 -2.15 22.92
C GLY A 142 2.78 -3.30 23.92
N PRO A 143 2.20 -3.07 25.11
CA PRO A 143 1.99 -4.13 26.07
C PRO A 143 0.90 -5.10 25.58
N LYS A 144 0.98 -6.35 26.02
CA LYS A 144 -0.13 -7.31 25.87
C LYS A 144 -1.25 -6.96 26.85
N SER A 145 -2.50 -7.09 26.43
CA SER A 145 -3.63 -6.91 27.35
C SER A 145 -3.79 -8.11 28.28
N GLY A 146 -3.36 -9.31 27.84
CA GLY A 146 -3.57 -10.57 28.55
C GLY A 146 -4.98 -11.14 28.41
N VAL A 147 -5.84 -10.46 27.65
CA VAL A 147 -7.23 -10.84 27.40
C VAL A 147 -7.35 -11.26 25.94
N ASN A 148 -7.83 -12.48 25.69
CA ASN A 148 -8.02 -13.01 24.35
C ASN A 148 -9.46 -12.83 23.90
N ASP A 149 -9.66 -12.52 22.63
CA ASP A 149 -10.99 -12.44 22.04
C ASP A 149 -11.61 -13.83 21.86
N GLY A 150 -12.92 -13.94 22.11
CA GLY A 150 -13.65 -15.22 22.05
C GLY A 150 -13.94 -15.76 20.65
N VAL A 151 -13.53 -15.08 19.57
CA VAL A 151 -13.89 -15.43 18.17
C VAL A 151 -12.68 -15.95 17.40
N PHE A 152 -11.59 -15.19 17.39
CA PHE A 152 -10.33 -15.48 16.69
C PHE A 152 -9.18 -15.83 17.64
N GLY A 153 -9.37 -15.73 18.96
CA GLY A 153 -8.38 -16.10 19.96
C GLY A 153 -7.11 -15.24 19.96
N GLN A 154 -7.21 -14.00 19.46
CA GLN A 154 -6.13 -13.03 19.49
C GLN A 154 -6.23 -12.18 20.76
N ASP A 155 -5.07 -11.80 21.32
CA ASP A 155 -5.02 -10.85 22.43
C ASP A 155 -5.59 -9.49 21.99
N VAL A 156 -6.31 -8.78 22.87
CA VAL A 156 -6.91 -7.47 22.53
C VAL A 156 -5.84 -6.46 22.04
N SER A 157 -4.59 -6.57 22.50
CA SER A 157 -3.47 -5.75 21.98
C SER A 157 -3.21 -5.92 20.48
N PHE A 158 -3.57 -7.08 19.88
CA PHE A 158 -3.51 -7.27 18.43
C PHE A 158 -4.41 -6.26 17.73
N TYR A 159 -5.65 -6.11 18.18
CA TYR A 159 -6.65 -5.22 17.58
C TYR A 159 -6.32 -3.75 17.80
N LEU A 160 -5.76 -3.42 18.97
CA LEU A 160 -5.41 -2.03 19.31
C LEU A 160 -4.12 -1.55 18.63
N PHE A 161 -3.10 -2.40 18.56
CA PHE A 161 -1.75 -1.97 18.17
C PHE A 161 -1.25 -2.60 16.87
N SER A 162 -1.61 -3.86 16.60
CA SER A 162 -1.06 -4.60 15.46
C SER A 162 -1.91 -4.48 14.20
N LEU A 163 -3.23 -4.63 14.32
CA LEU A 163 -4.15 -4.59 13.19
C LEU A 163 -4.11 -3.27 12.41
N PRO A 164 -4.07 -2.07 13.06
CA PRO A 164 -3.93 -0.81 12.34
C PRO A 164 -2.64 -0.73 11.53
N VAL A 165 -1.53 -1.28 12.06
CA VAL A 165 -0.24 -1.32 11.36
C VAL A 165 -0.26 -2.32 10.22
N TYR A 166 -0.89 -3.49 10.37
CA TYR A 166 -1.07 -4.42 9.25
C TYR A 166 -1.93 -3.84 8.12
N GLN A 167 -2.98 -3.10 8.45
CA GLN A 167 -3.82 -2.41 7.46
C GLN A 167 -3.05 -1.28 6.76
N LEU A 168 -2.23 -0.52 7.51
CA LEU A 168 -1.31 0.46 6.94
C LEU A 168 -0.32 -0.20 5.97
N ILE A 169 0.31 -1.30 6.38
CA ILE A 169 1.25 -2.06 5.55
C ILE A 169 0.56 -2.58 4.28
N GLU A 170 -0.61 -3.19 4.41
CA GLU A 170 -1.36 -3.70 3.27
C GLU A 170 -1.72 -2.60 2.27
N ARG A 171 -2.25 -1.47 2.74
CA ARG A 171 -2.61 -0.34 1.89
C ARG A 171 -1.40 0.23 1.14
N GLU A 172 -0.30 0.47 1.84
CA GLU A 172 0.90 1.04 1.21
C GLU A 172 1.61 0.03 0.29
N LEU A 173 1.59 -1.27 0.61
CA LEU A 173 2.05 -2.33 -0.30
C LEU A 173 1.18 -2.37 -1.55
N LEU A 174 -0.15 -2.32 -1.42
CA LEU A 174 -1.07 -2.37 -2.55
C LEU A 174 -0.88 -1.16 -3.47
N LEU A 175 -0.76 0.04 -2.89
CA LEU A 175 -0.45 1.26 -3.64
C LEU A 175 0.93 1.19 -4.31
N GLY A 176 1.96 0.80 -3.57
CA GLY A 176 3.33 0.69 -4.08
C GLY A 176 3.45 -0.30 -5.24
N PHE A 177 2.90 -1.51 -5.08
CA PHE A 177 2.88 -2.53 -6.14
C PHE A 177 1.94 -2.15 -7.29
N GLY A 178 0.83 -1.46 -7.02
CA GLY A 178 -0.06 -0.94 -8.06
C GLY A 178 0.63 0.10 -8.95
N VAL A 179 1.26 1.11 -8.34
CA VAL A 179 2.06 2.13 -9.04
C VAL A 179 3.20 1.48 -9.82
N LEU A 180 3.92 0.53 -9.21
CA LEU A 180 5.00 -0.21 -9.85
C LEU A 180 4.50 -1.00 -11.07
N THR A 181 3.37 -1.68 -10.95
CA THR A 181 2.77 -2.45 -12.04
C THR A 181 2.37 -1.56 -13.20
N ILE A 182 1.73 -0.43 -12.92
CA ILE A 182 1.36 0.54 -13.95
C ILE A 182 2.61 1.12 -14.61
N ALA A 183 3.63 1.51 -13.83
CA ALA A 183 4.86 2.07 -14.35
C ALA A 183 5.59 1.09 -15.29
N ILE A 184 5.73 -0.18 -14.89
CA ILE A 184 6.38 -1.22 -15.69
C ILE A 184 5.53 -1.59 -16.91
N ALA A 185 4.21 -1.69 -16.77
CA ALA A 185 3.31 -1.94 -17.89
C ALA A 185 3.40 -0.82 -18.95
N ILE A 186 3.47 0.44 -18.52
CA ILE A 186 3.69 1.59 -19.43
C ILE A 186 5.05 1.47 -20.12
N LEU A 187 6.12 1.11 -19.41
CA LEU A 187 7.45 0.94 -20.00
C LEU A 187 7.45 -0.12 -21.11
N TYR A 188 6.89 -1.31 -20.84
CA TYR A 188 6.79 -2.38 -21.84
C TYR A 188 5.83 -2.04 -22.97
N PHE A 189 4.72 -1.36 -22.70
CA PHE A 189 3.78 -0.93 -23.74
C PHE A 189 4.42 0.11 -24.69
N LEU A 190 5.19 1.05 -24.15
CA LEU A 190 5.92 2.04 -24.94
C LEU A 190 7.00 1.40 -25.81
N GLU A 191 7.69 0.39 -25.30
CA GLU A 191 8.64 -0.41 -26.09
C GLU A 191 7.96 -1.15 -27.25
N HIS A 192 6.87 -1.88 -26.96
CA HIS A 192 6.14 -2.64 -27.97
C HIS A 192 5.56 -1.75 -29.09
N ARG A 193 5.08 -0.54 -28.76
CA ARG A 193 4.54 0.41 -29.75
C ARG A 193 5.60 1.01 -30.68
N ILE A 194 6.86 1.04 -30.24
CA ILE A 194 7.97 1.63 -31.02
C ILE A 194 8.70 0.56 -31.83
N SER A 195 8.66 -0.70 -31.41
CA SER A 195 9.10 -1.81 -32.27
C SER A 195 8.30 -1.81 -33.58
N THR A 196 9.03 -1.75 -34.70
CA THR A 196 8.48 -1.73 -36.06
C THR A 196 7.80 -3.04 -36.46
N ASP A 197 8.08 -4.13 -35.73
CA ASP A 197 7.53 -5.44 -36.00
C ASP A 197 6.25 -5.72 -35.18
N LYS A 198 5.10 -5.33 -35.74
CA LYS A 198 3.76 -5.48 -35.11
C LYS A 198 3.36 -6.93 -34.83
N LEU A 199 4.13 -7.91 -35.30
CA LEU A 199 3.90 -9.35 -35.13
C LEU A 199 4.76 -9.96 -34.02
N LYS A 200 5.69 -9.21 -33.41
CA LYS A 200 6.54 -9.71 -32.32
C LYS A 200 5.73 -9.70 -31.02
N ASP A 201 5.33 -10.90 -30.59
CA ASP A 201 4.77 -11.13 -29.26
C ASP A 201 5.69 -10.53 -28.17
N TRP A 202 5.11 -10.19 -27.02
CA TRP A 202 5.84 -9.63 -25.89
C TRP A 202 7.03 -10.52 -25.52
N ALA A 203 8.19 -9.91 -25.21
CA ALA A 203 9.36 -10.64 -24.76
C ALA A 203 8.97 -11.55 -23.57
N PRO A 204 9.35 -12.85 -23.58
CA PRO A 204 8.92 -13.79 -22.56
C PRO A 204 9.31 -13.36 -21.14
N GLY A 205 10.44 -12.64 -21.00
CA GLY A 205 10.88 -12.04 -19.73
C GLY A 205 9.95 -10.91 -19.24
N ALA A 206 9.51 -10.01 -20.12
CA ALA A 206 8.57 -8.94 -19.77
C ALA A 206 7.21 -9.50 -19.34
N ARG A 207 6.72 -10.53 -20.04
CA ARG A 207 5.49 -11.24 -19.71
C ARG A 207 5.57 -11.96 -18.36
N LEU A 208 6.68 -12.63 -18.08
CA LEU A 208 6.92 -13.28 -16.78
C LEU A 208 7.00 -12.25 -15.65
N HIS A 209 7.72 -11.15 -15.87
CA HIS A 209 7.86 -10.09 -14.88
C HIS A 209 6.51 -9.44 -14.53
N LEU A 210 5.72 -9.05 -15.54
CA LEU A 210 4.38 -8.50 -15.31
C LEU A 210 3.42 -9.49 -14.65
N SER A 211 3.47 -10.78 -15.03
CA SER A 211 2.63 -11.79 -14.39
C SER A 211 3.03 -12.06 -12.94
N GLY A 212 4.32 -12.03 -12.61
CA GLY A 212 4.81 -12.12 -11.25
C GLY A 212 4.39 -10.92 -10.41
N LEU A 213 4.46 -9.72 -10.97
CA LEU A 213 4.04 -8.50 -10.28
C LEU A 213 2.53 -8.48 -10.03
N ALA A 214 1.73 -8.86 -11.03
CA ALA A 214 0.28 -9.04 -10.88
C ALA A 214 -0.08 -10.08 -9.82
N LEU A 215 0.64 -11.21 -9.77
CA LEU A 215 0.47 -12.23 -8.73
C LEU A 215 0.72 -11.64 -7.34
N VAL A 216 1.83 -10.93 -7.14
CA VAL A 216 2.15 -10.32 -5.85
C VAL A 216 1.09 -9.28 -5.45
N THR A 217 0.65 -8.43 -6.38
CA THR A 217 -0.44 -7.47 -6.14
C THR A 217 -1.74 -8.17 -5.74
N SER A 218 -2.11 -9.26 -6.42
CA SER A 218 -3.30 -10.04 -6.06
C SER A 218 -3.18 -10.72 -4.68
N LEU A 219 -1.99 -11.16 -4.30
CA LEU A 219 -1.75 -11.73 -2.96
C LEU A 219 -1.84 -10.66 -1.86
N ILE A 220 -1.33 -9.45 -2.11
CA ILE A 220 -1.49 -8.32 -1.18
C ILE A 220 -2.97 -7.99 -1.02
N LEU A 221 -3.72 -7.90 -2.12
CA LEU A 221 -5.15 -7.66 -2.08
C LEU A 221 -5.91 -8.77 -1.33
N ALA A 222 -5.52 -10.03 -1.52
CA ALA A 222 -6.09 -11.16 -0.79
C ALA A 222 -5.76 -11.08 0.72
N TRP A 223 -4.57 -10.60 1.08
CA TRP A 223 -4.22 -10.33 2.47
C TRP A 223 -5.09 -9.21 3.06
N GLY A 224 -5.43 -8.17 2.31
CA GLY A 224 -6.39 -7.14 2.73
C GLY A 224 -7.75 -7.72 3.13
N PHE A 225 -8.35 -8.55 2.28
CA PHE A 225 -9.58 -9.27 2.63
C PHE A 225 -9.39 -10.21 3.82
N PHE A 226 -8.24 -10.87 3.94
CA PHE A 226 -7.95 -11.71 5.10
C PHE A 226 -7.85 -10.90 6.40
N LEU A 227 -7.35 -9.65 6.37
CA LEU A 227 -7.33 -8.76 7.53
C LEU A 227 -8.73 -8.23 7.87
N GLU A 228 -9.60 -8.06 6.87
CA GLU A 228 -10.98 -7.60 7.04
C GLU A 228 -11.79 -8.48 8.00
N ARG A 229 -11.48 -9.78 8.10
CA ARG A 229 -12.17 -10.68 9.05
C ARG A 229 -12.06 -10.21 10.50
N TYR A 230 -10.94 -9.59 10.87
CA TYR A 230 -10.73 -9.05 12.21
C TYR A 230 -11.55 -7.79 12.46
N GLN A 231 -11.95 -7.09 11.39
CA GLN A 231 -12.81 -5.91 11.51
C GLN A 231 -14.23 -6.26 11.96
N LEU A 232 -14.65 -7.52 11.81
CA LEU A 232 -15.94 -8.00 12.28
C LEU A 232 -16.12 -7.84 13.81
N LEU A 233 -15.05 -7.66 14.58
CA LEU A 233 -15.13 -7.39 16.01
C LEU A 233 -15.54 -5.96 16.36
N TYR A 234 -15.40 -5.00 15.44
CA TYR A 234 -15.75 -3.60 15.69
C TYR A 234 -17.19 -3.27 15.29
N THR A 235 -18.01 -4.28 14.95
CA THR A 235 -19.42 -4.05 14.62
C THR A 235 -20.23 -3.72 15.87
N GLU A 236 -21.12 -2.74 15.76
CA GLU A 236 -22.12 -2.35 16.78
C GLU A 236 -23.55 -2.73 16.32
N ALA A 237 -23.68 -3.54 15.26
CA ALA A 237 -24.96 -3.74 14.58
C ALA A 237 -26.06 -4.41 15.44
N HIS A 238 -25.68 -5.13 16.50
CA HIS A 238 -26.60 -5.92 17.33
C HIS A 238 -27.14 -5.13 18.51
N GLU A 239 -26.26 -4.38 19.19
CA GLU A 239 -26.61 -3.51 20.31
C GLU A 239 -25.62 -2.33 20.37
N PRO A 240 -26.09 -1.07 20.46
CA PRO A 240 -25.21 0.12 20.48
C PRO A 240 -24.21 0.17 21.64
N GLN A 241 -24.39 -0.68 22.65
CA GLN A 241 -23.53 -0.75 23.84
C GLN A 241 -22.56 -1.93 23.82
N TYR A 242 -22.68 -2.84 22.84
CA TYR A 242 -21.85 -4.06 22.77
C TYR A 242 -21.17 -4.17 21.41
N PHE A 243 -19.85 -4.27 21.46
CA PHE A 243 -19.03 -4.54 20.29
C PHE A 243 -18.87 -6.05 20.11
N GLY A 244 -18.87 -6.50 18.87
CA GLY A 244 -18.53 -7.87 18.52
C GLY A 244 -19.45 -8.49 17.48
N PRO A 245 -18.97 -9.54 16.79
CA PRO A 245 -19.71 -10.14 15.70
C PRO A 245 -20.86 -10.99 16.24
N GLY A 246 -22.05 -10.85 15.64
CA GLY A 246 -23.21 -11.68 15.94
C GLY A 246 -23.38 -12.82 14.93
N PHE A 247 -24.58 -13.38 14.88
CA PHE A 247 -24.90 -14.46 13.96
C PHE A 247 -24.66 -14.06 12.50
N LEU A 248 -24.99 -12.83 12.13
CA LEU A 248 -24.86 -12.33 10.77
C LEU A 248 -23.39 -12.24 10.33
N GLU A 249 -22.51 -11.65 11.12
CA GLU A 249 -21.09 -11.49 10.74
C GLU A 249 -20.40 -12.83 10.60
N ILE A 250 -20.65 -13.75 11.53
CA ILE A 250 -19.96 -15.05 11.54
C ILE A 250 -20.50 -16.00 10.47
N ASN A 251 -21.82 -16.02 10.22
CA ASN A 251 -22.42 -16.99 9.30
C ASN A 251 -22.62 -16.46 7.88
N TYR A 252 -22.60 -15.14 7.68
CA TYR A 252 -22.79 -14.52 6.37
C TYR A 252 -21.56 -13.75 5.90
N HIS A 253 -21.05 -12.78 6.66
CA HIS A 253 -19.93 -11.95 6.21
C HIS A 253 -18.59 -12.71 6.18
N LEU A 254 -18.27 -13.48 7.22
CA LEU A 254 -16.99 -14.20 7.34
C LEU A 254 -16.79 -15.24 6.21
N PRO A 255 -17.77 -16.09 5.85
CA PRO A 255 -17.63 -16.98 4.70
C PRO A 255 -17.41 -16.24 3.38
N LEU A 256 -18.11 -15.12 3.16
CA LEU A 256 -17.93 -14.30 1.95
C LEU A 256 -16.53 -13.69 1.89
N ILE A 257 -16.00 -13.21 3.03
CA ILE A 257 -14.60 -12.76 3.12
C ILE A 257 -13.65 -13.89 2.70
N TRP A 258 -13.82 -15.10 3.21
CA TRP A 258 -13.00 -16.25 2.82
C TRP A 258 -13.13 -16.61 1.33
N VAL A 259 -14.33 -16.56 0.77
CA VAL A 259 -14.55 -16.75 -0.68
C VAL A 259 -13.81 -15.68 -1.47
N SER A 260 -13.81 -14.42 -1.03
CA SER A 260 -13.03 -13.35 -1.68
C SER A 260 -11.52 -13.62 -1.64
N VAL A 261 -10.98 -14.06 -0.50
CA VAL A 261 -9.55 -14.42 -0.36
C VAL A 261 -9.18 -15.56 -1.31
N LEU A 262 -9.93 -16.67 -1.26
CA LEU A 262 -9.65 -17.86 -2.07
C LEU A 262 -9.83 -17.59 -3.56
N SER A 263 -10.81 -16.78 -3.92
CA SER A 263 -11.04 -16.40 -5.32
C SER A 263 -9.95 -15.49 -5.87
N LEU A 264 -9.43 -14.54 -5.10
CA LEU A 264 -8.27 -13.74 -5.52
C LEU A 264 -7.02 -14.60 -5.73
N ILE A 265 -6.71 -15.50 -4.79
CA ILE A 265 -5.56 -16.41 -4.92
C ILE A 265 -5.74 -17.31 -6.16
N GLY A 266 -6.93 -17.90 -6.32
CA GLY A 266 -7.26 -18.75 -7.47
C GLY A 266 -7.19 -18.00 -8.80
N ALA A 267 -7.71 -16.77 -8.86
CA ALA A 267 -7.63 -15.90 -10.03
C ALA A 267 -6.18 -15.53 -10.36
N ALA A 268 -5.35 -15.23 -9.36
CA ALA A 268 -3.95 -14.87 -9.56
C ALA A 268 -3.16 -16.05 -10.18
N VAL A 269 -3.34 -17.26 -9.66
CA VAL A 269 -2.71 -18.47 -10.21
C VAL A 269 -3.24 -18.76 -11.61
N ALA A 270 -4.55 -18.64 -11.85
CA ALA A 270 -5.14 -18.86 -13.16
C ALA A 270 -4.67 -17.83 -14.19
N ALA A 271 -4.51 -16.56 -13.79
CA ALA A 271 -3.96 -15.50 -14.64
C ALA A 271 -2.50 -15.80 -15.01
N LEU A 272 -1.69 -16.28 -14.06
CA LEU A 272 -0.31 -16.68 -14.33
C LEU A 272 -0.23 -17.84 -15.33
N LEU A 273 -1.10 -18.85 -15.18
CA LEU A 273 -1.19 -19.97 -16.13
C LEU A 273 -1.67 -19.51 -17.51
N LEU A 274 -2.60 -18.56 -17.56
CA LEU A 274 -3.14 -18.04 -18.81
C LEU A 274 -2.08 -17.26 -19.57
N ILE A 275 -1.42 -16.33 -18.89
CA ILE A 275 -0.41 -15.46 -19.48
C ILE A 275 0.80 -16.26 -19.96
N ASN A 276 1.26 -17.25 -19.18
CA ASN A 276 2.52 -17.96 -19.49
C ASN A 276 2.33 -19.25 -20.30
N ARG A 277 1.18 -19.92 -20.20
CA ARG A 277 0.92 -21.22 -20.85
C ARG A 277 -0.32 -21.24 -21.74
N GLY A 278 -1.06 -20.13 -21.85
CA GLY A 278 -2.30 -20.06 -22.61
C GLY A 278 -3.48 -20.86 -22.04
N LYS A 279 -3.33 -21.41 -20.82
CA LYS A 279 -4.31 -22.30 -20.17
C LYS A 279 -4.91 -21.63 -18.94
N GLY A 280 -6.15 -21.97 -18.58
CA GLY A 280 -6.78 -21.45 -17.35
C GLY A 280 -7.75 -20.29 -17.56
N LYS A 281 -8.16 -19.96 -18.79
CA LYS A 281 -9.22 -18.96 -19.07
C LYS A 281 -10.51 -19.24 -18.29
N ALA A 282 -10.98 -20.49 -18.32
CA ALA A 282 -12.19 -20.89 -17.60
C ALA A 282 -12.03 -20.78 -16.07
N VAL A 283 -10.86 -21.15 -15.55
CA VAL A 283 -10.56 -21.07 -14.11
C VAL A 283 -10.46 -19.61 -13.66
N LEU A 284 -9.83 -18.75 -14.47
CA LEU A 284 -9.76 -17.31 -14.23
C LEU A 284 -11.16 -16.68 -14.25
N ALA A 285 -11.99 -17.04 -15.23
CA ALA A 285 -13.37 -16.56 -15.30
C ALA A 285 -14.20 -17.02 -14.10
N LEU A 286 -14.07 -18.29 -13.70
CA LEU A 286 -14.76 -18.84 -12.53
C LEU A 286 -14.38 -18.07 -11.26
N PHE A 287 -13.10 -17.92 -10.97
CA PHE A 287 -12.65 -17.20 -9.78
C PHE A 287 -12.96 -15.70 -9.85
N GLY A 288 -12.90 -15.09 -11.04
CA GLY A 288 -13.33 -13.71 -11.25
C GLY A 288 -14.81 -13.52 -10.92
N VAL A 289 -15.67 -14.42 -11.39
CA VAL A 289 -17.11 -14.42 -11.06
C VAL A 289 -17.32 -14.64 -9.57
N LEU A 290 -16.66 -15.63 -8.95
CA LEU A 290 -16.77 -15.88 -7.50
C LEU A 290 -16.37 -14.65 -6.68
N PHE A 291 -15.29 -13.96 -7.06
CA PHE A 291 -14.84 -12.75 -6.38
C PHE A 291 -15.87 -11.62 -6.50
N VAL A 292 -16.34 -11.33 -7.72
CA VAL A 292 -17.34 -10.27 -7.98
C VAL A 292 -18.66 -10.60 -7.29
N THR A 293 -19.11 -11.85 -7.34
CA THR A 293 -20.32 -12.29 -6.65
C THR A 293 -20.18 -12.18 -5.14
N SER A 294 -19.04 -12.58 -4.58
CA SER A 294 -18.80 -12.44 -3.13
C SER A 294 -18.92 -10.99 -2.67
N ILE A 295 -18.25 -10.06 -3.34
CA ILE A 295 -18.32 -8.63 -3.02
C ILE A 295 -19.72 -8.07 -3.29
N GLY A 296 -20.32 -8.43 -4.43
CA GLY A 296 -21.64 -7.96 -4.82
C GLY A 296 -22.70 -8.35 -3.80
N VAL A 297 -22.72 -9.62 -3.38
CA VAL A 297 -23.65 -10.15 -2.38
C VAL A 297 -23.49 -9.44 -1.04
N ARG A 298 -22.25 -9.20 -0.59
CA ARG A 298 -21.98 -8.47 0.67
C ARG A 298 -22.55 -7.05 0.67
N ASN A 299 -22.58 -6.38 -0.48
CA ASN A 299 -23.07 -5.01 -0.62
C ASN A 299 -24.59 -4.91 -0.79
N ILE A 300 -25.30 -6.03 -0.98
CA ILE A 300 -26.77 -6.05 -1.09
C ILE A 300 -27.36 -6.09 0.32
N SER A 301 -27.74 -4.93 0.85
CA SER A 301 -28.32 -4.78 2.20
C SER A 301 -29.63 -5.55 2.41
N ALA A 302 -30.33 -5.91 1.34
CA ALA A 302 -31.58 -6.67 1.41
C ALA A 302 -31.40 -8.06 2.01
N ILE A 303 -30.26 -8.72 1.78
CA ILE A 303 -30.01 -10.08 2.29
C ILE A 303 -29.77 -10.06 3.81
N PRO A 304 -28.82 -9.26 4.34
CA PRO A 304 -28.69 -9.06 5.78
C PRO A 304 -29.99 -8.67 6.47
N ALA A 305 -30.75 -7.73 5.90
CA ALA A 305 -32.02 -7.28 6.47
C ALA A 305 -33.08 -8.41 6.53
N ALA A 306 -33.10 -9.30 5.53
CA ALA A 306 -33.98 -10.46 5.54
C ALA A 306 -33.55 -11.49 6.60
N ILE A 307 -32.25 -11.78 6.70
CA ILE A 307 -31.70 -12.68 7.74
C ILE A 307 -32.04 -12.13 9.14
N ASP A 308 -31.82 -10.84 9.38
CA ASP A 308 -32.15 -10.18 10.64
C ASP A 308 -33.65 -10.33 10.97
N ARG A 309 -34.53 -9.94 10.03
CA ARG A 309 -35.98 -9.94 10.23
C ARG A 309 -36.57 -11.34 10.41
N PHE A 310 -36.10 -12.33 9.65
CA PHE A 310 -36.74 -13.65 9.58
C PHE A 310 -36.02 -14.74 10.36
N ILE A 311 -34.75 -14.57 10.74
CA ILE A 311 -33.96 -15.59 11.45
C ILE A 311 -33.55 -15.08 12.84
N ILE A 312 -32.97 -13.88 12.93
CA ILE A 312 -32.38 -13.36 14.19
C ILE A 312 -33.48 -12.88 15.13
N ARG A 313 -34.27 -11.87 14.73
CA ARG A 313 -35.31 -11.26 15.59
C ARG A 313 -36.39 -12.23 16.09
N PRO A 314 -36.83 -13.24 15.34
CA PRO A 314 -37.82 -14.19 15.85
C PRO A 314 -37.31 -15.07 17.00
N ASN A 315 -36.00 -15.34 17.08
CA ASN A 315 -35.42 -16.15 18.15
C ASN A 315 -33.97 -15.74 18.47
N PRO A 316 -33.76 -14.53 19.04
CA PRO A 316 -32.43 -13.98 19.28
C PRO A 316 -31.65 -14.81 20.31
N VAL A 317 -32.35 -15.45 21.26
CA VAL A 317 -31.73 -16.31 22.27
C VAL A 317 -31.07 -17.55 21.63
N LYS A 318 -31.60 -18.07 20.52
CA LYS A 318 -30.98 -19.20 19.82
C LYS A 318 -29.81 -18.76 18.94
N THR A 319 -29.92 -17.62 18.27
CA THR A 319 -28.91 -17.15 17.31
C THR A 319 -27.76 -16.42 17.98
N GLU A 320 -28.04 -15.55 18.96
CA GLU A 320 -27.05 -14.62 19.55
C GLU A 320 -26.42 -15.12 20.86
N ARG A 321 -27.02 -16.09 21.56
CA ARG A 321 -26.55 -16.53 22.89
C ARG A 321 -25.06 -16.89 22.92
N GLN A 322 -24.57 -17.60 21.90
CA GLN A 322 -23.16 -18.00 21.88
C GLN A 322 -22.23 -16.80 21.71
N PHE A 323 -22.59 -15.84 20.87
CA PHE A 323 -21.78 -14.64 20.63
C PHE A 323 -21.77 -13.72 21.86
N MET A 324 -22.93 -13.55 22.51
CA MET A 324 -23.01 -12.85 23.80
C MET A 324 -22.18 -13.55 24.88
N LYS A 325 -22.23 -14.88 24.96
CA LYS A 325 -21.43 -15.65 25.90
C LYS A 325 -19.93 -15.43 25.68
N ASN A 326 -19.47 -15.45 24.43
CA ASN A 326 -18.07 -15.19 24.09
C ASN A 326 -17.59 -13.80 24.58
N ASN A 327 -18.47 -12.79 24.58
CA ASN A 327 -18.15 -11.46 25.10
C ASN A 327 -18.16 -11.38 26.63
N ILE A 328 -18.93 -12.24 27.32
CA ILE A 328 -18.98 -12.29 28.80
C ILE A 328 -17.80 -13.09 29.37
N ASP A 329 -17.39 -14.14 28.67
CA ASP A 329 -16.32 -15.05 29.11
C ASP A 329 -14.90 -14.48 28.85
N ALA A 330 -14.78 -13.45 27.99
CA ALA A 330 -13.52 -12.80 27.62
C ALA A 330 -13.12 -11.71 28.65
#